data_AF-D4VJZ2-F1
#
_entry.id   AF-D4VJZ2-F1
#
_cell.length_a   1.000
_cell.length_b   1.000
_cell.length_c   1.000
_cell.angle_alpha   90.00
_cell.angle_beta   90.00
_cell.angle_gamma   90.00
#
_symmetry.space_group_name_H-M   'P 1'
#
loop_
_entity.id
_entity.type
_entity.pdbx_description
1 polymer ?
#
loop_
_entity_poly.entity_id
_entity_poly.type
_entity_poly.pdbx_seq_one_letter_code
_entity_poly.pdbx_strand_id
1 'polypeptide(L)'
;MIISPFTPLFFSPSTDKFGAKSKYVQLFARTDRIFVELILTAKEQEPIVYINNLLSNISTPVSLSSWKMNDDKILYFYNISLLPCGYYTVTVNGNTSEIFKVTDDECELSETSLIQYSMKDNKQRLDAVWWIDGMQYFF
;
A
#
# COMPACT_ATOMS: atom_id res chain seq x y z
N MET A 1 -1.46 4.73 14.82
CA MET A 1 -1.62 3.98 13.58
C MET A 1 -0.34 4.13 12.80
N ILE A 2 0.22 3.03 12.32
CA ILE A 2 1.39 3.02 11.45
C ILE A 2 0.91 2.49 10.10
N ILE A 3 1.17 3.23 9.01
CA ILE A 3 1.17 2.65 7.67
C ILE A 3 2.51 1.95 7.54
N SER A 4 2.50 0.64 7.28
CA SER A 4 3.73 -0.13 7.17
C SER A 4 4.66 0.51 6.13
N PRO A 5 5.94 0.76 6.46
CA PRO A 5 6.87 1.39 5.53
C PRO A 5 7.24 0.46 4.36
N PHE A 6 6.82 -0.80 4.42
CA PHE A 6 6.93 -1.75 3.31
C PHE A 6 5.73 -1.68 2.37
N THR A 7 4.65 -0.97 2.72
CA THR A 7 3.55 -0.71 1.78
C THR A 7 4.14 -0.19 0.48
N PRO A 8 3.90 -0.82 -0.69
CA PRO A 8 4.59 -0.49 -1.94
C PRO A 8 4.16 0.86 -2.54
N LEU A 9 3.52 1.73 -1.76
CA LEU A 9 3.10 3.07 -2.15
C LEU A 9 3.84 4.08 -1.29
N PHE A 10 4.34 5.13 -1.93
CA PHE A 10 5.01 6.21 -1.19
C PHE A 10 3.99 7.09 -0.49
N PHE A 11 3.97 7.05 0.84
CA PHE A 11 3.25 8.01 1.68
C PHE A 11 4.23 9.04 2.24
N SER A 12 3.86 10.32 2.18
CA SER A 12 4.72 11.48 2.47
C SER A 12 5.75 11.73 1.36
N PRO A 13 5.80 12.94 0.79
CA PRO A 13 6.56 13.18 -0.45
C PRO A 13 8.04 12.89 -0.28
N SER A 14 8.61 12.12 -1.21
CA SER A 14 10.06 12.00 -1.37
C SER A 14 10.57 13.28 -2.02
N THR A 15 10.78 14.32 -1.22
CA THR A 15 11.59 15.45 -1.65
C THR A 15 13.05 15.09 -1.49
N ASP A 16 13.89 15.45 -2.46
CA ASP A 16 15.34 15.38 -2.27
C ASP A 16 15.80 16.34 -1.15
N LYS A 17 17.11 16.33 -0.86
CA LYS A 17 17.72 17.23 0.14
C LYS A 17 17.54 18.72 -0.15
N PHE A 18 17.08 19.09 -1.35
CA PHE A 18 16.80 20.45 -1.79
C PHE A 18 15.30 20.76 -1.91
N GLY A 19 14.42 19.83 -1.53
CA GLY A 19 12.98 20.02 -1.60
C GLY A 19 12.36 19.67 -2.95
N ALA A 20 13.13 19.17 -3.93
CA ALA A 20 12.61 18.83 -5.24
C ALA A 20 11.80 17.55 -5.17
N LYS A 21 10.55 17.60 -5.65
CA LYS A 21 9.68 16.42 -5.74
C LYS A 21 10.24 15.45 -6.77
N SER A 22 10.25 14.16 -6.41
CA SER A 22 10.52 13.10 -7.37
C SER A 22 9.56 13.20 -8.57
N LYS A 23 10.11 13.05 -9.78
CA LYS A 23 9.31 12.93 -11.01
C LYS A 23 8.92 11.49 -11.30
N TYR A 24 9.40 10.54 -10.49
CA TYR A 24 9.12 9.13 -10.66
C TYR A 24 7.68 8.83 -10.24
N VAL A 25 6.94 8.17 -11.14
CA VAL A 25 5.61 7.65 -10.88
C VAL A 25 5.74 6.14 -10.79
N GLN A 26 5.31 5.56 -9.68
CA GLN A 26 5.31 4.10 -9.52
C GLN A 26 4.37 3.48 -10.55
N LEU A 27 4.85 2.44 -11.25
CA LEU A 27 4.10 1.78 -12.30
C LEU A 27 3.83 0.33 -11.89
N PHE A 28 2.57 -0.09 -12.02
CA PHE A 28 2.12 -1.45 -11.69
C PHE A 28 1.35 -2.05 -12.86
N ALA A 29 1.52 -3.35 -13.07
CA ALA A 29 0.61 -4.13 -13.91
C ALA A 29 -0.74 -4.28 -13.21
N ARG A 30 -1.81 -4.47 -13.99
CA ARG A 30 -3.15 -4.74 -13.43
C ARG A 30 -3.19 -5.97 -12.52
N THR A 31 -2.32 -6.94 -12.78
CA THR A 31 -2.25 -8.21 -12.04
C THR A 31 -1.37 -8.14 -10.80
N ASP A 32 -0.63 -7.05 -10.61
CA ASP A 32 0.20 -6.87 -9.43
C ASP A 32 -0.67 -6.74 -8.18
N ARG A 33 -0.07 -7.10 -7.05
CA ARG A 33 -0.70 -7.03 -5.73
C ARG A 33 0.02 -5.97 -4.93
N ILE A 34 -0.63 -4.83 -4.75
CA ILE A 34 -0.12 -3.75 -3.92
C ILE A 34 -0.69 -3.97 -2.51
N PHE A 35 0.15 -4.49 -1.62
CA PHE A 35 -0.25 -4.82 -0.26
C PHE A 35 -0.18 -3.58 0.65
N VAL A 36 -1.33 -3.12 1.14
CA VAL A 36 -1.44 -2.02 2.09
C VAL A 36 -1.64 -2.60 3.48
N GLU A 37 -0.76 -2.27 4.41
CA GLU A 37 -0.78 -2.77 5.77
C GLU A 37 -0.77 -1.64 6.80
N LEU A 38 -1.68 -1.70 7.76
CA LEU A 38 -1.92 -0.72 8.80
C LEU A 38 -1.87 -1.38 10.18
N ILE A 39 -0.97 -0.93 11.05
CA ILE A 39 -0.81 -1.45 12.42
C ILE A 39 -1.37 -0.44 13.43
N LEU A 40 -2.37 -0.87 14.20
CA LEU A 40 -3.07 -0.04 15.16
C LEU A 40 -2.89 -0.58 16.58
N THR A 41 -2.99 0.32 17.55
CA THR A 41 -3.24 -0.07 18.95
C THR A 41 -4.72 -0.40 19.16
N ALA A 42 -5.03 -1.23 20.16
CA ALA A 42 -6.40 -1.64 20.46
C ALA A 42 -7.37 -0.48 20.82
N LYS A 43 -6.86 0.72 21.10
CA LYS A 43 -7.66 1.91 21.39
C LYS A 43 -7.99 2.76 20.16
N GLU A 44 -7.32 2.50 19.04
CA GLU A 44 -7.51 3.27 17.81
C GLU A 44 -8.70 2.73 17.01
N GLN A 45 -9.39 3.64 16.32
CA GLN A 45 -10.51 3.28 15.45
C GLN A 45 -10.01 2.67 14.15
N GLU A 46 -10.84 1.82 13.54
CA GLU A 46 -10.60 1.25 12.22
C GLU A 46 -10.30 2.36 11.19
N PRO A 47 -9.22 2.23 10.39
CA PRO A 47 -8.86 3.23 9.40
C PRO A 47 -9.86 3.29 8.25
N ILE A 48 -10.12 4.50 7.77
CA ILE A 48 -10.86 4.73 6.54
C ILE A 48 -9.85 4.82 5.39
N VAL A 49 -10.02 3.95 4.40
CA VAL A 49 -9.14 3.87 3.23
C VAL A 49 -9.92 4.08 1.95
N TYR A 50 -9.41 4.94 1.07
CA TYR A 50 -9.96 5.19 -0.26
C TYR A 50 -8.91 4.92 -1.33
N ILE A 51 -9.34 4.33 -2.44
CA ILE A 51 -8.61 4.32 -3.71
C ILE A 51 -9.22 5.39 -4.59
N ASN A 52 -8.42 6.40 -4.96
CA ASN A 52 -8.87 7.53 -5.74
C ASN A 52 -8.44 7.35 -7.19
N ASN A 53 -9.38 7.21 -8.11
CA ASN A 53 -9.12 7.23 -9.55
C ASN A 53 -9.05 8.68 -10.03
N LEU A 54 -7.89 9.11 -10.51
CA LEU A 54 -7.65 10.50 -10.92
C LEU A 54 -8.20 10.82 -12.31
N LEU A 55 -8.47 9.81 -13.15
CA LEU A 55 -9.05 10.02 -14.48
C LEU A 55 -10.56 10.26 -14.38
N SER A 56 -11.26 9.46 -13.57
CA SER A 56 -12.71 9.60 -13.37
C SER A 56 -13.07 10.52 -12.20
N ASN A 57 -12.09 10.92 -11.39
CA ASN A 57 -12.28 11.66 -10.14
C ASN A 57 -13.24 10.96 -9.16
N ILE A 58 -13.15 9.62 -9.08
CA ILE A 58 -13.97 8.78 -8.21
C ILE A 58 -13.10 8.22 -7.08
N SER A 59 -13.53 8.41 -5.83
CA SER A 59 -12.96 7.80 -4.65
C SER A 59 -13.79 6.59 -4.23
N THR A 60 -13.17 5.40 -4.21
CA THR A 60 -13.84 4.16 -3.82
C THR A 60 -13.38 3.75 -2.42
N PRO A 61 -14.28 3.59 -1.43
CA PRO A 61 -13.91 3.10 -0.11
C PRO A 61 -13.48 1.64 -0.17
N VAL A 62 -12.51 1.27 0.66
CA VAL A 62 -11.97 -0.08 0.75
C VAL A 62 -12.44 -0.72 2.05
N SER A 63 -12.94 -1.96 1.98
CA SER A 63 -13.19 -2.80 3.15
C SER A 63 -11.90 -3.54 3.52
N LEU A 64 -11.32 -3.19 4.67
CA LEU A 64 -10.08 -3.78 5.14
C LEU A 64 -10.34 -5.16 5.75
N SER A 65 -9.41 -6.09 5.52
CA SER A 65 -9.31 -7.29 6.36
C SER A 65 -8.64 -6.91 7.68
N SER A 66 -9.00 -7.59 8.77
CA SER A 66 -8.39 -7.34 10.07
C SER A 66 -7.92 -8.62 10.74
N TRP A 67 -6.86 -8.51 11.55
CA TRP A 67 -6.31 -9.61 12.31
C TRP A 67 -5.83 -9.12 13.67
N LYS A 68 -6.33 -9.73 14.75
CA LYS A 68 -5.87 -9.42 16.11
C LYS A 68 -4.53 -10.08 16.35
N MET A 69 -3.45 -9.30 16.28
CA MET A 69 -2.09 -9.80 16.48
C MET A 69 -1.86 -10.24 17.93
N ASN A 70 -2.34 -9.42 18.87
CA ASN A 70 -2.31 -9.65 20.32
C ASN A 70 -3.32 -8.70 20.99
N ASP A 71 -3.32 -8.63 22.33
CA ASP A 71 -4.27 -7.79 23.08
C ASP A 71 -4.07 -6.29 22.87
N ASP A 72 -2.88 -5.86 22.45
CA ASP A 72 -2.54 -4.44 22.29
C ASP A 72 -2.57 -3.98 20.83
N LYS A 73 -2.52 -4.90 19.87
CA LYS A 73 -2.33 -4.59 18.45
C LYS A 73 -3.32 -5.30 17.54
N ILE A 74 -3.91 -4.53 16.63
CA ILE A 74 -4.78 -5.00 15.56
C ILE A 74 -4.14 -4.60 14.23
N LEU A 75 -4.04 -5.56 13.33
CA LEU A 75 -3.60 -5.38 11.97
C LEU A 75 -4.81 -5.15 11.08
N TYR A 76 -4.74 -4.18 10.18
CA TYR A 76 -5.67 -4.04 9.06
C TYR A 76 -4.88 -4.08 7.76
N PHE A 77 -5.40 -4.75 6.75
CA PHE A 77 -4.69 -4.90 5.48
C PHE A 77 -5.64 -5.07 4.29
N TYR A 78 -5.11 -4.77 3.11
CA TYR A 78 -5.83 -4.93 1.85
C TYR A 78 -4.85 -5.15 0.69
N ASN A 79 -5.26 -5.97 -0.28
CA ASN A 79 -4.52 -6.17 -1.52
C ASN A 79 -5.22 -5.42 -2.65
N ILE A 80 -4.60 -4.36 -3.14
CA ILE A 80 -5.08 -3.67 -4.34
C ILE A 80 -4.58 -4.45 -5.55
N SER A 81 -5.51 -4.87 -6.40
CA SER A 81 -5.23 -5.55 -7.68
C SER A 81 -6.39 -5.34 -8.64
N LEU A 82 -6.18 -5.64 -9.92
CA LEU A 82 -7.18 -5.61 -10.99
C LEU A 82 -7.83 -4.25 -11.24
N LEU A 83 -7.23 -3.16 -10.75
CA LEU A 83 -7.66 -1.82 -11.09
C LEU A 83 -7.64 -1.63 -12.62
N PRO A 84 -8.59 -0.90 -13.20
CA PRO A 84 -8.50 -0.46 -14.59
C PRO A 84 -7.22 0.34 -14.84
N CYS A 85 -6.75 0.39 -16.09
CA CYS A 85 -5.63 1.25 -16.44
C CYS A 85 -5.93 2.71 -16.11
N GLY A 86 -4.99 3.40 -15.49
CA GLY A 86 -5.17 4.78 -15.04
C GLY A 86 -4.18 5.21 -13.98
N TYR A 87 -4.45 6.39 -13.43
CA TYR A 87 -3.64 7.02 -12.38
C TYR A 87 -4.44 7.06 -11.08
N TYR A 88 -3.78 6.72 -10.00
CA TYR A 88 -4.42 6.51 -8.72
C TYR A 88 -3.61 7.12 -7.57
N THR A 89 -4.31 7.41 -6.47
CA THR A 89 -3.71 7.58 -5.15
C THR A 89 -4.48 6.74 -4.14
N VAL A 90 -3.84 6.41 -3.02
CA VAL A 90 -4.51 5.81 -1.86
C VAL A 90 -4.52 6.83 -0.72
N THR A 91 -5.68 7.04 -0.11
CA THR A 91 -5.82 7.89 1.07
C THR A 91 -6.16 7.03 2.29
N VAL A 92 -5.37 7.14 3.35
CA VAL A 92 -5.56 6.47 4.64
C VAL A 92 -5.76 7.54 5.72
N ASN A 93 -6.96 7.66 6.30
CA ASN A 93 -7.28 8.68 7.31
C ASN A 93 -6.83 10.10 6.94
N GLY A 94 -6.98 10.48 5.66
CA GLY A 94 -6.57 11.78 5.13
C GLY A 94 -5.10 11.89 4.68
N ASN A 95 -4.23 10.93 5.04
CA ASN A 95 -2.88 10.86 4.49
C ASN A 95 -2.91 10.19 3.11
N THR A 96 -2.42 10.88 2.09
CA THR A 96 -2.53 10.44 0.69
C THR A 96 -1.16 10.06 0.13
N SER A 97 -1.11 8.94 -0.60
CA SER A 97 0.09 8.50 -1.30
C SER A 97 0.45 9.43 -2.45
N GLU A 98 1.69 9.33 -2.92
CA GLU A 98 2.06 9.79 -4.25
C GLU A 98 1.23 9.07 -5.33
N ILE A 99 1.19 9.68 -6.52
CA ILE A 99 0.49 9.12 -7.67
C ILE A 99 1.21 7.85 -8.13
N PHE A 100 0.43 6.80 -8.38
CA PHE A 100 0.89 5.61 -9.09
C PHE A 100 0.03 5.36 -10.33
N LYS A 101 0.62 4.68 -11.31
CA LYS A 101 -0.04 4.29 -12.56
C LYS A 101 -0.28 2.78 -12.55
N VAL A 102 -1.44 2.39 -13.02
CA VAL A 102 -1.77 1.00 -13.37
C VAL A 102 -1.91 0.92 -14.89
N THR A 103 -1.27 -0.07 -15.51
CA THR A 103 -1.32 -0.27 -16.96
C THR A 103 -1.30 -1.74 -17.35
N ASP A 104 -1.71 -2.04 -18.57
CA ASP A 104 -1.52 -3.31 -19.27
C ASP A 104 -0.64 -3.16 -20.53
N ASP A 105 -0.05 -1.97 -20.74
CA ASP A 105 0.91 -1.72 -21.82
C ASP A 105 2.23 -2.49 -21.57
N GLU A 106 2.46 -3.54 -22.36
CA GLU A 106 3.65 -4.39 -22.26
C GLU A 106 4.96 -3.63 -22.47
N CYS A 107 4.98 -2.58 -23.30
CA CYS A 107 6.18 -1.76 -23.55
C CYS A 107 6.54 -0.90 -22.35
N GLU A 108 5.55 -0.40 -21.60
CA GLU A 108 5.82 0.32 -20.36
C GLU A 108 6.24 -0.66 -19.25
N LEU A 109 5.60 -1.82 -19.18
CA LEU A 109 5.88 -2.82 -18.15
C LEU A 109 7.25 -3.49 -18.35
N SER A 110 7.72 -3.64 -19.59
CA SER A 110 9.06 -4.20 -19.88
C SER A 110 10.21 -3.37 -19.31
N GLU A 111 9.96 -2.08 -19.05
CA GLU A 111 10.93 -1.16 -18.43
C GLU A 111 10.87 -1.17 -16.90
N THR A 112 10.08 -2.08 -16.30
CA THR A 112 9.93 -2.20 -14.85
C THR A 112 10.33 -3.58 -14.34
N SER A 113 10.51 -3.68 -13.03
CA SER A 113 10.76 -4.95 -12.36
C SER A 113 9.90 -5.02 -11.12
N LEU A 114 9.10 -6.09 -11.01
CA LEU A 114 8.32 -6.35 -9.81
C LEU A 114 9.25 -6.88 -8.72
N ILE A 115 9.36 -6.13 -7.63
CA ILE A 115 10.08 -6.56 -6.44
C ILE A 115 9.04 -7.03 -5.44
N GLN A 116 9.17 -8.27 -4.99
CA GLN A 116 8.36 -8.82 -3.91
C GLN A 116 9.23 -9.07 -2.69
N TYR A 117 8.77 -8.62 -1.53
CA TYR A 117 9.52 -8.71 -0.29
C TYR A 117 8.69 -9.32 0.83
N SER A 118 9.25 -10.32 1.49
CA SER A 118 8.68 -10.90 2.71
C SER A 118 9.77 -11.41 3.65
N MET A 119 9.62 -11.17 4.94
CA MET A 119 10.51 -11.76 5.95
C MET A 119 10.08 -13.19 6.29
N LYS A 120 11.06 -13.99 6.72
CA LYS A 120 10.84 -15.38 7.16
C LYS A 120 9.89 -15.52 8.37
N ASP A 121 9.78 -14.47 9.18
CA ASP A 121 8.96 -14.41 10.40
C ASP A 121 8.69 -12.95 10.80
N ASN A 122 7.84 -12.74 11.81
CA ASN A 122 7.49 -11.43 12.34
C ASN A 122 8.36 -10.98 13.54
N LYS A 123 9.55 -11.56 13.74
CA LYS A 123 10.34 -11.33 14.96
C LYS A 123 11.26 -10.12 14.89
N GLN A 124 11.59 -9.66 13.69
CA GLN A 124 12.66 -8.67 13.48
C GLN A 124 12.17 -7.23 13.53
N ARG A 125 10.88 -7.00 13.23
CA ARG A 125 10.31 -5.66 13.07
C ARG A 125 8.92 -5.60 13.69
N LEU A 126 8.53 -4.40 14.11
CA LEU A 126 7.25 -4.10 14.74
C LEU A 126 6.38 -3.17 13.90
N ASP A 127 6.91 -2.69 12.78
CA ASP A 127 6.28 -1.78 11.84
C ASP A 127 5.82 -2.47 10.55
N ALA A 128 5.96 -3.79 10.46
CA ALA A 128 5.38 -4.61 9.40
C ALA A 128 5.12 -6.05 9.88
N VAL A 129 4.16 -6.74 9.26
CA VAL A 129 3.81 -8.14 9.55
C VAL A 129 3.79 -8.94 8.24
N TRP A 130 4.58 -10.01 8.16
CA TRP A 130 4.69 -10.85 6.95
C TRP A 130 3.91 -12.13 7.04
N TRP A 131 3.67 -12.64 8.26
CA TRP A 131 2.88 -13.84 8.48
C TRP A 131 1.61 -13.48 9.24
N ILE A 132 0.46 -13.59 8.58
CA ILE A 132 -0.86 -13.23 9.11
C ILE A 132 -1.71 -14.50 9.09
N ASP A 133 -2.18 -14.92 10.26
CA ASP A 133 -2.99 -16.13 10.43
C ASP A 133 -2.38 -17.40 9.77
N GLY A 134 -1.06 -17.56 9.89
CA GLY A 134 -0.32 -18.69 9.33
C GLY A 134 -0.03 -18.61 7.82
N MET A 135 -0.48 -17.55 7.14
CA MET A 135 -0.21 -17.29 5.72
C MET A 135 0.88 -16.23 5.55
N GLN A 136 1.83 -16.46 4.64
CA GLN A 136 2.85 -15.48 4.29
C GLN A 136 2.33 -14.50 3.24
N TYR A 137 2.52 -13.21 3.51
CA TYR A 137 2.20 -12.09 2.64
C TYR A 137 3.48 -11.44 2.13
N PHE A 138 3.38 -10.85 0.94
CA PHE A 138 4.45 -10.18 0.24
C PHE A 138 4.04 -8.74 -0.01
N PHE A 139 4.97 -7.84 0.28
CA PHE A 139 4.92 -6.46 -0.16
C PHE A 139 5.49 -6.37 -1.57
#